data_AF-A0A2G6MVL5-F1
#
_entry.id   AF-A0A2G6MVL5-F1
#
_cell.length_a   1.000
_cell.length_b   1.000
_cell.length_c   1.000
_cell.angle_alpha   90.00
_cell.angle_beta   90.00
_cell.angle_gamma   90.00
#
_symmetry.space_group_name_H-M   'P 1'
#
loop_
_entity.id
_entity.type
_entity.pdbx_description
1 polymer ?
#
loop_
_entity_poly.entity_id
_entity_poly.type
_entity_poly.pdbx_seq_one_letter_code
_entity_poly.pdbx_strand_id
1 'polypeptide(L)' 'MKYFLPYPIDFTKVDTLIYHLPDGPTFSLEMDKIEEFIDIEMEQGHVCDTSDIDGVVHFFPRGNA' A
#
# COMPACT_ATOMS: atom_id res chain seq x y z
N MET A 1 14.92 -11.02 -5.96
CA MET A 1 13.85 -11.61 -6.79
C MET A 1 12.64 -10.72 -6.60
N LYS A 2 12.16 -10.03 -7.65
CA LYS A 2 11.03 -9.11 -7.53
C LYS A 2 9.76 -9.94 -7.35
N TYR A 3 9.21 -9.98 -6.14
CA TYR A 3 7.92 -10.61 -5.91
C TYR A 3 6.85 -9.65 -6.42
N PHE A 4 6.29 -9.98 -7.58
CA PHE A 4 5.14 -9.28 -8.13
C PHE A 4 3.94 -9.61 -7.25
N LEU A 5 3.12 -8.60 -6.97
CA LEU A 5 1.80 -8.84 -6.39
C LEU A 5 1.08 -9.89 -7.25
N PRO A 6 0.35 -10.84 -6.62
CA PRO A 6 -0.32 -11.90 -7.36
C PRO A 6 -1.36 -11.37 -8.36
N TYR A 7 -1.79 -10.11 -8.19
CA TYR A 7 -2.66 -9.36 -9.08
C TYR A 7 -2.27 -7.87 -9.04
N PRO A 8 -2.48 -7.12 -10.14
CA PRO A 8 -2.31 -5.67 -10.14
C PRO A 8 -3.35 -5.01 -9.23
N ILE A 9 -2.92 -4.02 -8.43
CA ILE A 9 -3.81 -3.18 -7.63
C ILE A 9 -4.28 -2.01 -8.50
N ASP A 10 -5.58 -1.79 -8.54
CA ASP A 10 -6.19 -0.66 -9.23
C ASP A 10 -6.22 0.57 -8.31
N PHE A 11 -5.17 1.38 -8.36
CA PHE A 11 -5.05 2.59 -7.54
C PHE A 11 -6.11 3.66 -7.82
N THR A 12 -6.89 3.55 -8.91
CA THR A 12 -8.00 4.49 -9.16
C THR A 12 -9.17 4.30 -8.20
N LYS A 13 -9.23 3.15 -7.52
CA LYS A 13 -10.24 2.81 -6.51
C LYS A 13 -9.75 3.01 -5.07
N VAL A 14 -8.51 3.47 -4.92
CA VAL A 14 -7.87 3.59 -3.61
C VAL A 14 -8.03 5.04 -3.16
N ASP A 15 -8.75 5.24 -2.07
CA ASP A 15 -8.88 6.52 -1.39
C ASP A 15 -7.68 6.76 -0.47
N THR A 16 -7.20 5.71 0.20
CA THR A 16 -6.11 5.80 1.19
C THR A 16 -5.15 4.62 1.11
N LEU A 17 -3.86 4.95 1.15
CA LEU A 17 -2.77 4.00 1.23
C LEU A 17 -2.20 4.00 2.66
N ILE A 18 -2.14 2.83 3.30
CA ILE A 18 -1.62 2.68 4.66
C ILE A 18 -0.34 1.85 4.63
N TYR A 19 0.76 2.41 5.11
CA TYR A 19 2.03 1.74 5.26
C TYR A 19 2.33 1.46 6.73
N HIS A 20 2.41 0.20 7.11
CA HIS A 20 2.68 -0.24 8.48
C HIS A 20 4.19 -0.34 8.72
N LEU A 21 4.77 0.52 9.55
CA LEU A 21 6.20 0.41 9.88
C LEU A 21 6.48 -0.80 10.79
N PRO A 22 7.68 -1.41 10.71
CA PRO A 22 8.10 -2.52 11.57
C PRO A 22 7.92 -2.26 13.07
N ASP A 23 8.06 -1.00 13.51
CA ASP A 23 8.03 -0.62 14.91
C ASP A 23 6.62 -0.28 15.44
N GLY A 24 5.58 -0.47 14.62
CA GLY A 24 4.18 -0.27 15.00
C GLY A 24 3.47 1.01 14.50
N PRO A 25 4.15 2.13 14.19
CA PRO A 25 3.48 3.28 13.58
C PRO A 25 2.96 2.98 12.17
N THR A 26 1.94 3.72 11.74
CA THR A 26 1.40 3.66 10.39
C THR A 26 1.51 5.01 9.70
N PHE A 27 1.91 5.01 8.43
CA PHE A 27 1.78 6.17 7.55
C PHE A 27 0.53 6.03 6.71
N SER A 28 -0.38 7.00 6.81
CA SER A 28 -1.59 7.08 5.97
C SER A 28 -1.40 8.16 4.91
N LEU A 29 -1.67 7.80 3.67
CA LEU A 29 -1.50 8.65 2.51
C LEU A 29 -2.83 8.72 1.75
N GLU A 30 -3.46 9.89 1.74
CA GLU A 30 -4.70 10.13 0.98
C GLU A 30 -4.38 10.31 -0.51
N MET A 31 -5.01 9.49 -1.35
CA MET A 31 -4.73 9.45 -2.80
C MET A 31 -5.29 10.66 -3.54
N ASP A 32 -6.34 11.30 -3.02
CA ASP A 32 -7.00 12.48 -3.59
C ASP A 32 -6.07 13.70 -3.77
N LYS A 33 -4.91 13.70 -3.09
CA LYS A 33 -3.94 14.80 -3.14
C LYS A 33 -2.69 14.47 -3.94
N ILE A 34 -2.67 13.33 -4.63
CA ILE A 34 -1.46 12.80 -5.26
C ILE A 34 -1.69 12.61 -6.74
N GLU A 35 -1.67 13.74 -7.46
CA GLU A 35 -1.73 13.77 -8.92
C GLU A 35 -0.36 13.41 -9.57
N GLU A 36 0.72 13.39 -8.81
CA GLU A 36 2.08 13.16 -9.31
C GLU A 36 2.70 11.89 -8.75
N PHE A 37 2.76 10.87 -9.61
CA PHE A 37 3.68 9.72 -9.59
C PHE A 37 4.30 9.38 -8.23
N ILE A 38 3.58 8.56 -7.49
CA ILE A 38 4.11 7.88 -6.32
C ILE A 38 5.05 6.77 -6.78
N ASP A 39 6.35 7.04 -6.82
CA ASP A 39 7.37 5.99 -6.88
C ASP A 39 7.69 5.55 -5.44
N ILE A 40 6.74 4.88 -4.76
CA ILE A 40 7.10 4.25 -3.48
C ILE A 40 7.97 3.04 -3.84
N GLU A 41 9.26 3.15 -3.57
CA GLU A 41 10.14 1.99 -3.43
C GLU A 41 9.71 1.20 -2.19
N MET A 42 8.64 0.42 -2.33
CA MET A 42 8.09 -0.38 -1.23
C MET A 42 9.02 -1.54 -0.95
N GLU A 43 9.49 -1.65 0.30
CA GLU A 43 10.16 -2.87 0.72
C GLU A 43 9.19 -4.05 0.62
N GLN A 44 9.64 -5.14 0.00
CA GLN A 44 8.79 -6.31 -0.29
C GLN A 44 8.35 -7.04 0.98
N GLY A 45 7.10 -6.81 1.40
CA GLY A 45 6.41 -7.66 2.38
C GLY A 45 4.99 -8.03 1.94
N HIS A 46 4.00 -7.95 2.84
CA HIS A 46 2.61 -8.31 2.56
C HIS A 46 1.79 -7.10 2.10
N VAL A 47 0.81 -7.35 1.24
CA VAL A 47 -0.17 -6.35 0.83
C VAL A 47 -1.57 -6.89 1.05
N CYS A 48 -2.43 -6.09 1.67
CA CYS A 48 -3.85 -6.37 1.84
C CYS A 48 -4.62 -5.29 1.08
N ASP A 49 -5.29 -5.70 0.02
CA ASP A 49 -6.10 -4.82 -0.83
C ASP A 49 -7.56 -4.93 -0.38
N THR A 50 -8.09 -3.88 0.22
CA THR A 50 -9.50 -3.73 0.59
C THR A 50 -10.16 -2.60 -0.19
N SER A 51 -9.56 -2.16 -1.30
CA SER A 51 -10.05 -1.02 -2.10
C SER A 51 -11.49 -1.17 -2.55
N ASP A 52 -11.92 -2.38 -2.94
CA ASP A 52 -13.31 -2.65 -3.33
C ASP A 52 -14.31 -2.67 -2.14
N ILE A 53 -13.84 -2.59 -0.89
CA ILE A 53 -14.67 -2.58 0.34
C ILE A 53 -14.71 -1.18 0.96
N ASP A 54 -13.54 -0.61 1.25
CA ASP A 54 -13.39 0.63 2.01
C ASP A 54 -12.43 1.64 1.35
N GLY A 55 -11.97 1.37 0.12
CA GLY A 55 -11.04 2.26 -0.58
C GLY A 55 -9.62 2.22 -0.03
N VAL A 56 -9.25 1.23 0.80
CA VAL A 56 -7.94 1.19 1.46
C VAL A 56 -7.03 0.11 0.91
N VAL A 57 -5.74 0.42 0.81
CA VAL A 57 -4.69 -0.59 0.58
C VAL A 57 -3.66 -0.52 1.70
N HIS A 58 -3.39 -1.66 2.32
CA HIS A 58 -2.40 -1.79 3.38
C HIS A 58 -1.13 -2.46 2.88
N PHE A 59 0.00 -1.86 3.21
CA PHE A 59 1.33 -2.39 2.96
C PHE A 59 2.04 -2.71 4.27
N PHE A 60 2.61 -3.90 4.32
CA PHE A 60 3.38 -4.42 5.44
C PHE A 60 4.77 -4.76 4.92
N PRO A 61 5.81 -3.97 5.19
CA PRO A 61 7.18 -4.27 4.80
C PRO A 61 7.69 -5.55 5.46
N ARG A 62 8.76 -6.12 4.88
CA ARG A 62 9.36 -7.37 5.36
C ARG A 62 9.80 -7.23 6.82
N GLY A 63 9.40 -8.19 7.66
CA GLY A 63 9.66 -8.14 9.11
C GLY A 63 8.42 -7.80 9.94
N ASN A 64 7.35 -7.32 9.31
CA ASN A 64 6.00 -7.26 9.88
C ASN A 64 5.19 -8.49 9.43
N ALA A 65 5.43 -9.63 10.07
CA ALA A 65 4.58 -10.83 10.06
C ALA A 65 4.98 -11.77 11.21
#